data_AF-A0A7D8Z274-F1
#
_entry.id   AF-A0A7D8Z274-F1
#
_cell.length_a   1.000
_cell.length_b   1.000
_cell.length_c   1.000
_cell.angle_alpha   90.00
_cell.angle_beta   90.00
_cell.angle_gamma   90.00
#
_symmetry.space_group_name_H-M   'P 1'
#
loop_
_entity.id
_entity.type
_entity.pdbx_description
1 polymer ?
#
loop_
_entity_poly.entity_id
_entity_poly.type
_entity_poly.pdbx_seq_one_letter_code
_entity_poly.pdbx_strand_id
1 'polypeptide(L)'
;MLKYPSSKTTYDTTIPDSQTEADDSLSSAPKSKPIPTRKRRALALFLLFVWFYFIFTVSFYLFSFLGNHYHHALHVLNTAASKTYGGMTDTYQSITNPARREEVVELMTELYELLAEMGYYDAAMIGRPPHNPGINRTLAAELEFSLEAVEVMEMLPYLQQGQEEGPLGWGADNNFLLSGTFADLRDDGVLSFTRDPMFAIEDSSKGFDEDGGKYMRPNYVCLSLPGEGYGAIMILDVKTHQEVMGLQADPALKGIGLEEVPGNMFSPENAASRLARDALRDYIRRFRTLEWIPGGRFNGTWDGDEYVRLYKENGWPESFNSTAFNIAREQWEEDNMARWDAEAPFHEVTKLDYWIQVALDDIGRKRKMIADVDSGMEIPENKTDREAYKAELQEEVKKRIESLPKLHAELEVAREVLKSIDPEVKKTREERIRKYGA
;
A
#
# COMPACT_ATOMS: atom_id res chain seq x y z
N MET A 1 29.35 34.03 30.49
CA MET A 1 29.49 34.38 31.92
C MET A 1 28.11 34.23 32.53
N LEU A 2 28.01 33.46 33.63
CA LEU A 2 26.84 33.10 34.48
C LEU A 2 26.49 31.61 34.44
N LYS A 3 26.74 31.00 35.61
CA LYS A 3 26.63 29.60 36.03
C LYS A 3 25.22 29.30 36.54
N TYR A 4 24.74 28.07 36.39
CA TYR A 4 23.81 27.41 37.33
C TYR A 4 24.16 25.91 37.47
N PRO A 5 23.81 25.26 38.60
CA PRO A 5 24.61 24.18 39.21
C PRO A 5 24.10 22.77 38.93
N SER A 6 25.00 21.79 39.13
CA SER A 6 24.74 20.35 39.08
C SER A 6 24.16 19.82 40.40
N SER A 7 23.16 18.95 40.32
CA SER A 7 22.77 18.08 41.42
C SER A 7 23.10 16.61 41.08
N LYS A 8 23.96 16.01 41.91
CA LYS A 8 24.20 14.57 41.99
C LYS A 8 23.30 14.00 43.08
N THR A 9 22.62 12.90 42.79
CA THR A 9 21.93 12.07 43.80
C THR A 9 22.59 10.70 43.84
N THR A 10 23.38 10.47 44.89
CA THR A 10 23.88 9.18 45.36
C THR A 10 22.77 8.48 46.15
N TYR A 11 22.43 7.25 45.79
CA TYR A 11 21.60 6.38 46.61
C TYR A 11 22.49 5.57 47.56
N ASP A 12 22.12 5.65 48.84
CA ASP A 12 22.78 5.06 49.99
C ASP A 12 22.24 3.63 50.23
N THR A 13 23.14 2.66 50.31
CA THR A 13 22.87 1.25 50.62
C THR A 13 22.99 1.03 52.11
N THR A 14 21.87 0.86 52.80
CA THR A 14 21.86 0.33 54.18
C THR A 14 20.97 -0.91 54.29
N ILE A 15 21.65 -2.03 54.52
CA ILE A 15 21.14 -3.32 54.97
C ILE A 15 20.82 -3.23 56.46
N PRO A 16 19.74 -3.85 56.95
CA PRO A 16 19.71 -4.35 58.31
C PRO A 16 19.66 -5.88 58.36
N ASP A 17 20.55 -6.39 59.21
CA ASP A 17 20.78 -7.79 59.57
C ASP A 17 19.64 -8.45 60.35
N SER A 18 19.72 -9.78 60.31
CA SER A 18 18.97 -10.83 60.99
C SER A 18 18.96 -10.81 62.52
N GLN A 19 17.81 -11.17 63.10
CA GLN A 19 17.64 -11.98 64.32
C GLN A 19 16.34 -12.79 64.12
N THR A 20 16.30 -14.11 63.98
CA THR A 20 16.57 -15.22 64.92
C THR A 20 15.68 -15.20 66.17
N GLU A 21 14.49 -15.79 66.06
CA GLU A 21 13.83 -16.48 67.19
C GLU A 21 13.55 -17.92 66.77
N ALA A 22 14.04 -18.83 67.60
CA ALA A 22 13.84 -20.26 67.52
C ALA A 22 12.54 -20.61 68.24
N ASP A 23 11.70 -21.42 67.61
CA ASP A 23 10.61 -22.11 68.29
C ASP A 23 10.71 -23.61 68.02
N ASP A 24 11.13 -24.32 69.07
CA ASP A 24 11.18 -25.77 69.17
C ASP A 24 9.76 -26.30 69.38
N SER A 25 9.21 -26.98 68.38
CA SER A 25 8.16 -27.98 68.61
C SER A 25 8.26 -29.15 67.64
N LEU A 26 8.91 -30.21 68.12
CA LEU A 26 8.78 -31.57 67.61
C LEU A 26 7.32 -32.03 67.67
N SER A 27 6.74 -32.46 66.54
CA SER A 27 5.66 -33.46 66.56
C SER A 27 5.49 -34.20 65.22
N SER A 28 6.03 -35.42 65.17
CA SER A 28 5.53 -36.58 64.40
C SER A 28 5.10 -36.37 62.93
N ALA A 29 6.04 -36.54 61.99
CA ALA A 29 5.70 -36.77 60.59
C ALA A 29 5.13 -38.19 60.38
N PRO A 30 3.92 -38.36 59.83
CA PRO A 30 3.35 -39.68 59.57
C PRO A 30 4.08 -40.35 58.40
N LYS A 31 4.55 -41.59 58.60
CA LYS A 31 5.13 -42.44 57.55
C LYS A 31 4.16 -42.51 56.38
N SER A 32 4.54 -41.93 55.24
CA SER A 32 3.71 -41.86 54.05
C SER A 32 3.43 -43.26 53.52
N LYS A 33 2.14 -43.58 53.34
CA LYS A 33 1.72 -44.85 52.76
C LYS A 33 2.21 -44.93 51.31
N PRO A 34 2.71 -46.10 50.85
CA PRO A 34 3.21 -46.26 49.49
C PRO A 34 2.11 -45.92 48.48
N ILE A 35 2.41 -44.96 47.59
CA ILE A 35 1.49 -44.51 46.54
C ILE A 35 1.06 -45.74 45.71
N PRO A 36 -0.25 -46.01 45.58
CA PRO A 36 -0.75 -47.15 44.80
C PRO A 36 -0.18 -47.15 43.39
N THR A 37 0.22 -48.31 42.88
CA THR A 37 0.85 -48.50 41.55
C THR A 37 0.06 -47.84 40.41
N ARG A 38 -1.26 -47.77 40.50
CA ARG A 38 -2.13 -47.08 39.53
C ARG A 38 -1.91 -45.56 39.50
N LYS A 39 -1.70 -44.93 40.66
CA LYS A 39 -1.37 -43.49 40.76
C LYS A 39 0.05 -43.20 40.30
N ARG A 40 0.99 -44.13 40.47
CA ARG A 40 2.36 -44.00 39.92
C ARG A 40 2.36 -44.03 38.38
N ARG A 41 1.55 -44.89 37.75
CA ARG A 41 1.42 -44.92 36.28
C ARG A 41 0.76 -43.66 35.73
N ALA A 42 -0.28 -43.14 36.40
CA ALA A 42 -0.91 -41.89 36.01
C ALA A 42 0.04 -40.69 36.13
N LEU A 43 0.82 -40.63 37.21
CA LEU A 43 1.84 -39.58 37.41
C LEU A 43 2.96 -39.69 36.37
N ALA A 44 3.41 -40.91 36.04
CA ALA A 44 4.41 -41.13 35.01
C ALA A 44 3.91 -40.70 33.61
N LEU A 45 2.67 -41.03 33.25
CA LEU A 45 2.06 -40.58 31.99
C LEU A 45 1.88 -39.07 31.94
N PHE A 46 1.47 -38.45 33.05
CA PHE A 46 1.35 -37.00 33.14
C PHE A 46 2.71 -36.30 32.96
N LEU A 47 3.76 -36.77 33.64
CA LEU A 47 5.11 -36.24 33.48
C LEU A 47 5.65 -36.44 32.05
N LEU A 48 5.32 -37.57 31.42
CA LEU A 48 5.69 -37.84 30.03
C LEU A 48 4.97 -36.86 29.08
N PHE A 49 3.69 -36.57 29.31
CA PHE A 49 2.92 -35.62 28.53
C PHE A 49 3.46 -34.19 28.68
N VAL A 50 3.80 -33.77 29.90
CA VAL A 50 4.44 -32.48 30.19
C VAL A 50 5.81 -32.39 29.49
N TRP A 51 6.58 -33.47 29.49
CA TRP A 51 7.88 -33.52 28.82
C TRP A 51 7.75 -33.44 27.29
N PHE A 52 6.79 -34.15 26.69
CA PHE A 52 6.50 -34.05 25.25
C PHE A 52 6.03 -32.65 24.86
N TYR A 53 5.14 -32.05 25.66
CA TYR A 53 4.70 -30.67 25.44
C TYR A 53 5.88 -29.70 25.48
N PHE A 54 6.75 -29.81 26.50
CA PHE A 54 7.94 -28.97 26.62
C PHE A 54 8.88 -29.11 25.42
N ILE A 55 9.16 -30.33 24.95
CA ILE A 55 10.00 -30.55 23.76
C ILE A 55 9.34 -29.94 22.52
N PHE A 56 8.05 -30.18 22.31
CA PHE A 56 7.34 -29.64 21.15
C PHE A 56 7.37 -28.12 21.14
N THR A 57 7.12 -27.47 22.28
CA THR A 57 7.16 -26.01 22.40
C THR A 57 8.57 -25.47 22.14
N VAL A 58 9.60 -26.06 22.75
CA VAL A 58 11.00 -25.63 22.53
C VAL A 58 11.43 -25.83 21.08
N SER A 59 11.10 -26.96 20.46
CA SER A 59 11.39 -27.22 19.05
C SER A 59 10.66 -26.26 18.12
N PHE A 60 9.39 -25.94 18.40
CA PHE A 60 8.62 -24.97 17.62
C PHE A 60 9.25 -23.58 17.68
N TYR A 61 9.59 -23.09 18.88
CA TYR A 61 10.26 -21.79 19.03
C TYR A 61 11.65 -21.76 18.40
N LEU A 62 12.43 -22.84 18.50
CA LEU A 62 13.74 -22.94 17.87
C LEU A 62 13.62 -22.92 16.34
N PHE A 63 12.62 -23.60 15.78
CA PHE A 63 12.38 -23.62 14.33
C PHE A 63 11.88 -22.27 13.81
N SER A 64 11.00 -21.59 14.55
CA SER A 64 10.59 -20.21 14.22
C SER A 64 11.74 -19.21 14.34
N PHE A 65 12.59 -19.34 15.36
CA PHE A 65 13.76 -18.49 15.55
C PHE A 65 14.81 -18.70 14.44
N LEU A 66 15.12 -19.95 14.10
CA LEU A 66 16.01 -20.29 13.00
C LEU A 66 15.43 -19.89 11.64
N GLY A 67 14.12 -20.04 11.42
CA GLY A 67 13.43 -19.59 10.22
C GLY A 67 13.51 -18.07 10.03
N ASN A 68 13.24 -17.29 11.08
CA ASN A 68 13.37 -15.83 11.03
C ASN A 68 14.81 -15.38 10.79
N HIS A 69 15.80 -16.03 11.41
CA HIS A 69 17.21 -15.72 11.15
C HIS A 69 17.67 -16.14 9.75
N TYR A 70 17.14 -17.24 9.22
CA TYR A 70 17.44 -17.69 7.86
C TYR A 70 16.86 -16.72 6.81
N HIS A 71 15.62 -16.25 7.00
CA HIS A 71 15.01 -15.21 6.15
C HIS A 71 15.75 -13.88 6.26
N HIS A 72 16.15 -13.46 7.44
CA HIS A 72 16.95 -12.24 7.62
C HIS A 72 18.36 -12.37 6.99
N ALA A 73 19.01 -13.52 7.12
CA ALA A 73 20.32 -13.77 6.50
C ALA A 73 20.23 -13.84 4.97
N LEU A 74 19.19 -14.48 4.41
CA LEU A 74 18.90 -14.46 2.97
C LEU A 74 18.57 -13.05 2.46
N HIS A 75 17.81 -12.27 3.23
CA HIS A 75 17.53 -10.88 2.91
C HIS A 75 18.83 -10.06 2.88
N VAL A 76 19.65 -10.12 3.93
CA VAL A 76 20.94 -9.43 3.97
C VAL A 76 21.89 -9.88 2.85
N LEU A 77 21.92 -11.17 2.52
CA LEU A 77 22.72 -11.70 1.41
C LEU A 77 22.19 -11.26 0.04
N ASN A 78 20.87 -11.19 -0.16
CA ASN A 78 20.26 -10.68 -1.39
C ASN A 78 20.45 -9.16 -1.54
N THR A 79 20.32 -8.39 -0.46
CA THR A 79 20.60 -6.94 -0.43
C THR A 79 22.09 -6.66 -0.64
N ALA A 80 22.98 -7.49 -0.06
CA ALA A 80 24.41 -7.41 -0.31
C ALA A 80 24.76 -7.84 -1.74
N ALA A 81 24.11 -8.86 -2.31
CA ALA A 81 24.32 -9.29 -3.68
C ALA A 81 23.81 -8.26 -4.70
N SER A 82 22.68 -7.59 -4.45
CA SER A 82 22.21 -6.48 -5.30
C SER A 82 23.14 -5.27 -5.23
N LYS A 83 23.68 -4.94 -4.04
CA LYS A 83 24.69 -3.88 -3.85
C LYS A 83 26.07 -4.21 -4.44
N THR A 84 26.47 -5.49 -4.51
CA THR A 84 27.89 -5.86 -4.83
C THR A 84 28.09 -6.47 -6.21
N TYR A 85 27.08 -7.13 -6.81
CA TYR A 85 27.26 -7.85 -8.09
C TYR A 85 26.41 -7.35 -9.26
N GLY A 86 25.41 -6.48 -9.04
CA GLY A 86 24.64 -5.83 -10.11
C GLY A 86 25.14 -4.44 -10.53
N GLY A 87 26.04 -3.83 -9.74
CA GLY A 87 26.27 -2.38 -9.78
C GLY A 87 27.69 -1.92 -10.05
N MET A 88 28.62 -2.77 -10.51
CA MET A 88 30.02 -2.33 -10.71
C MET A 88 30.59 -2.52 -12.12
N THR A 89 30.01 -3.40 -12.95
CA THR A 89 30.44 -3.53 -14.36
C THR A 89 29.49 -2.86 -15.36
N ASP A 90 28.21 -2.68 -15.00
CA ASP A 90 27.21 -2.06 -15.90
C ASP A 90 27.06 -0.55 -15.75
N THR A 91 27.50 0.00 -14.62
CA THR A 91 27.30 1.41 -14.22
C THR A 91 28.22 2.36 -14.98
N TYR A 92 29.39 1.88 -15.46
CA TYR A 92 30.32 2.69 -16.27
C TYR A 92 30.03 2.66 -17.77
N GLN A 93 29.25 1.69 -18.28
CA GLN A 93 28.73 1.70 -19.65
C GLN A 93 27.35 2.39 -19.76
N SER A 94 26.79 2.84 -18.63
CA SER A 94 25.40 3.30 -18.50
C SER A 94 25.13 4.74 -18.93
N ILE A 95 26.13 5.61 -18.99
CA ILE A 95 25.83 7.06 -18.90
C ILE A 95 25.41 7.67 -20.25
N THR A 96 25.56 6.94 -21.37
CA THR A 96 25.24 7.49 -22.71
C THR A 96 24.74 6.46 -23.74
N ASN A 97 24.41 5.22 -23.36
CA ASN A 97 24.12 4.17 -24.36
C ASN A 97 22.71 4.31 -24.96
N PRO A 98 22.55 4.72 -26.24
CA PRO A 98 21.24 4.89 -26.86
C PRO A 98 20.43 3.59 -26.91
N ALA A 99 21.11 2.44 -27.03
CA ALA A 99 20.47 1.12 -27.10
C ALA A 99 19.69 0.77 -25.81
N ARG A 100 20.07 1.32 -24.65
CA ARG A 100 19.32 1.12 -23.39
C ARG A 100 18.03 1.95 -23.34
N ARG A 101 17.99 3.11 -23.99
CA ARG A 101 16.77 3.93 -24.12
C ARG A 101 15.78 3.27 -25.06
N GLU A 102 16.28 2.77 -26.19
CA GLU A 102 15.49 1.99 -27.15
C GLU A 102 14.87 0.76 -26.48
N GLU A 103 15.61 0.01 -25.66
CA GLU A 103 15.07 -1.16 -24.96
C GLU A 103 13.91 -0.79 -24.00
N VAL A 104 13.97 0.33 -23.28
CA VAL A 104 12.86 0.78 -22.43
C VAL A 104 11.64 1.15 -23.27
N VAL A 105 11.84 1.84 -24.39
CA VAL A 105 10.76 2.20 -25.32
C VAL A 105 10.11 0.95 -25.93
N GLU A 106 10.92 -0.02 -26.35
CA GLU A 106 10.45 -1.31 -26.87
C GLU A 106 9.61 -2.06 -25.84
N LEU A 107 10.08 -2.14 -24.59
CA LEU A 107 9.34 -2.79 -23.50
C LEU A 107 8.06 -2.04 -23.12
N MET A 108 8.06 -0.70 -23.14
CA MET A 108 6.84 0.09 -22.98
C MET A 108 5.85 -0.17 -24.12
N THR A 109 6.34 -0.29 -25.35
CA THR A 109 5.52 -0.64 -26.51
C THR A 109 4.94 -2.04 -26.38
N GLU A 110 5.74 -3.03 -25.99
CA GLU A 110 5.30 -4.41 -25.74
C GLU A 110 4.24 -4.43 -24.61
N LEU A 111 4.41 -3.65 -23.55
CA LEU A 111 3.42 -3.56 -22.48
C LEU A 111 2.09 -2.99 -22.97
N TYR A 112 2.09 -1.95 -23.80
CA TYR A 112 0.86 -1.39 -24.37
C TYR A 112 0.18 -2.38 -25.32
N GLU A 113 0.96 -3.03 -26.18
CA GLU A 113 0.46 -4.07 -27.09
C GLU A 113 -0.14 -5.25 -26.32
N LEU A 114 0.52 -5.70 -25.25
CA LEU A 114 0.01 -6.76 -24.41
C LEU A 114 -1.35 -6.40 -23.79
N LEU A 115 -1.52 -5.16 -23.31
CA LEU A 115 -2.80 -4.73 -22.75
C LEU A 115 -3.90 -4.69 -23.82
N ALA A 116 -3.57 -4.28 -25.05
CA ALA A 116 -4.50 -4.38 -26.18
C ALA A 116 -4.84 -5.84 -26.53
N GLU A 117 -3.85 -6.74 -26.53
CA GLU A 117 -4.06 -8.19 -26.73
C GLU A 117 -4.97 -8.80 -25.65
N MET A 118 -4.84 -8.33 -24.41
CA MET A 118 -5.73 -8.69 -23.30
C MET A 118 -7.14 -8.08 -23.41
N GLY A 119 -7.43 -7.35 -24.49
CA GLY A 119 -8.72 -6.70 -24.73
C GLY A 119 -8.99 -5.51 -23.82
N TYR A 120 -7.95 -4.88 -23.24
CA TYR A 120 -8.12 -3.72 -22.37
C TYR A 120 -8.53 -2.46 -23.13
N TYR A 121 -7.98 -2.29 -24.33
CA TYR A 121 -8.37 -1.26 -25.29
C TYR A 121 -8.10 -1.79 -26.71
N ASP A 122 -8.61 -1.09 -27.71
CA ASP A 122 -8.32 -1.43 -29.11
C ASP A 122 -6.86 -1.11 -29.45
N ALA A 123 -6.18 -2.03 -30.13
CA ALA A 123 -4.80 -1.81 -30.58
C ALA A 123 -4.64 -0.57 -31.49
N ALA A 124 -5.70 -0.16 -32.19
CA ALA A 124 -5.75 1.07 -32.99
C ALA A 124 -5.64 2.34 -32.14
N MET A 125 -5.92 2.27 -30.83
CA MET A 125 -5.72 3.40 -29.91
C MET A 125 -4.25 3.66 -29.61
N ILE A 126 -3.34 2.73 -29.89
CA ILE A 126 -1.90 2.93 -29.67
C ILE A 126 -1.35 3.88 -30.74
N GLY A 127 -1.17 5.14 -30.38
CA GLY A 127 -0.38 6.12 -31.12
C GLY A 127 1.10 5.79 -31.06
N ARG A 128 1.69 5.55 -32.23
CA ARG A 128 3.11 5.21 -32.39
C ARG A 128 3.91 6.40 -32.91
N PRO A 129 5.19 6.51 -32.55
CA PRO A 129 6.06 7.51 -33.14
C PRO A 129 6.24 7.29 -34.66
N PRO A 130 6.58 8.34 -35.43
CA PRO A 130 6.63 9.74 -35.02
C PRO A 130 5.23 10.33 -34.80
N HIS A 131 5.09 11.15 -33.75
CA HIS A 131 3.81 11.73 -33.35
C HIS A 131 3.49 13.05 -34.07
N ASN A 132 2.21 13.30 -34.33
CA ASN A 132 1.73 14.58 -34.86
C ASN A 132 0.36 14.97 -34.24
N PRO A 133 0.31 15.99 -33.36
CA PRO A 133 1.45 16.78 -32.87
C PRO A 133 2.42 15.92 -32.04
N GLY A 134 3.71 16.29 -32.08
CA GLY A 134 4.74 15.72 -31.21
C GLY A 134 4.85 16.44 -29.87
N ILE A 135 5.91 16.13 -29.11
CA ILE A 135 6.21 16.82 -27.85
C ILE A 135 6.49 18.30 -28.10
N ASN A 136 5.87 19.18 -27.30
CA ASN A 136 6.14 20.61 -27.33
C ASN A 136 7.54 20.91 -26.76
N ARG A 137 8.55 20.94 -27.64
CA ARG A 137 9.96 21.15 -27.25
C ARG A 137 10.22 22.51 -26.59
N THR A 138 9.44 23.54 -26.92
CA THR A 138 9.58 24.86 -26.29
C THR A 138 9.15 24.79 -24.83
N LEU A 139 7.96 24.25 -24.58
CA LEU A 139 7.47 24.04 -23.21
C LEU A 139 8.37 23.07 -22.44
N ALA A 140 8.83 22.00 -23.07
CA ALA A 140 9.74 21.05 -22.43
C ALA A 140 11.04 21.72 -21.95
N ALA A 141 11.59 22.65 -22.75
CA ALA A 141 12.76 23.44 -22.35
C ALA A 141 12.46 24.41 -21.21
N GLU A 142 11.28 25.06 -21.21
CA GLU A 142 10.82 25.94 -20.12
C GLU A 142 10.62 25.17 -18.80
N LEU A 143 10.18 23.92 -18.88
CA LEU A 143 10.02 22.99 -17.76
C LEU A 143 11.34 22.32 -17.32
N GLU A 144 12.46 22.71 -17.93
CA GLU A 144 13.82 22.24 -17.64
C GLU A 144 14.02 20.75 -17.95
N PHE A 145 13.31 20.15 -18.91
CA PHE A 145 13.63 18.79 -19.36
C PHE A 145 14.96 18.76 -20.12
N SER A 146 15.73 17.69 -19.89
CA SER A 146 16.92 17.38 -20.68
C SER A 146 16.55 16.94 -22.09
N LEU A 147 17.47 17.12 -23.05
CA LEU A 147 17.26 16.69 -24.44
C LEU A 147 17.01 15.18 -24.51
N GLU A 148 17.75 14.40 -23.73
CA GLU A 148 17.62 12.95 -23.65
C GLU A 148 16.25 12.51 -23.14
N ALA A 149 15.67 13.24 -22.18
CA ALA A 149 14.32 12.99 -21.72
C ALA A 149 13.30 13.26 -22.84
N VAL A 150 13.45 14.39 -23.54
CA VAL A 150 12.57 14.76 -24.67
C VAL A 150 12.65 13.73 -25.80
N GLU A 151 13.85 13.25 -26.14
CA GLU A 151 14.04 12.19 -27.13
C GLU A 151 13.29 10.90 -26.74
N VAL A 152 13.37 10.48 -25.47
CA VAL A 152 12.61 9.32 -24.98
C VAL A 152 11.11 9.56 -25.08
N MET A 153 10.62 10.72 -24.65
CA MET A 153 9.20 11.08 -24.76
C MET A 153 8.70 11.04 -26.20
N GLU A 154 9.50 11.46 -27.17
CA GLU A 154 9.12 11.40 -28.59
C GLU A 154 9.04 9.97 -29.15
N MET A 155 9.71 9.00 -28.53
CA MET A 155 9.75 7.60 -28.95
C MET A 155 8.70 6.73 -28.26
N LEU A 156 8.16 7.15 -27.11
CA LEU A 156 7.17 6.36 -26.37
C LEU A 156 5.85 6.17 -27.15
N PRO A 157 5.16 5.03 -26.96
CA PRO A 157 3.76 4.90 -27.37
C PRO A 157 2.86 5.75 -26.48
N TYR A 158 1.76 6.26 -27.04
CA TYR A 158 0.72 6.98 -26.29
C TYR A 158 -0.65 6.48 -26.71
N LEU A 159 -1.60 6.44 -25.78
CA LEU A 159 -3.00 6.21 -26.16
C LEU A 159 -3.55 7.47 -26.85
N GLN A 160 -4.12 7.30 -28.04
CA GLN A 160 -4.84 8.38 -28.70
C GLN A 160 -6.16 8.58 -27.97
N GLN A 161 -6.40 9.79 -27.46
CA GLN A 161 -7.72 10.18 -27.00
C GLN A 161 -8.68 10.17 -28.20
N GLY A 162 -9.48 9.12 -28.31
CA GLY A 162 -10.32 8.87 -29.48
C GLY A 162 -11.60 8.07 -29.24
N GLN A 163 -11.86 7.66 -28.00
CA GLN A 163 -13.16 7.15 -27.60
C GLN A 163 -13.42 7.68 -26.18
N GLU A 164 -14.09 8.84 -26.10
CA GLU A 164 -14.99 9.06 -24.96
C GLU A 164 -15.88 7.83 -24.92
N GLU A 165 -15.71 7.00 -23.88
CA GLU A 165 -16.48 5.77 -23.70
C GLU A 165 -16.14 4.70 -24.76
N GLY A 166 -15.02 3.99 -24.55
CA GLY A 166 -15.02 2.56 -24.93
C GLY A 166 -16.30 1.93 -24.35
N PRO A 167 -17.00 1.04 -25.07
CA PRO A 167 -18.45 0.93 -25.01
C PRO A 167 -19.07 0.79 -23.61
N LEU A 168 -18.34 0.33 -22.59
CA LEU A 168 -18.87 0.08 -21.25
C LEU A 168 -17.79 0.17 -20.14
N GLY A 169 -16.96 1.22 -20.10
CA GLY A 169 -16.13 1.53 -18.91
C GLY A 169 -14.81 0.76 -18.75
N TRP A 170 -14.63 -0.40 -19.39
CA TRP A 170 -13.36 -1.14 -19.40
C TRP A 170 -12.29 -0.36 -20.17
N GLY A 171 -11.26 0.13 -19.45
CA GLY A 171 -10.22 1.00 -20.00
C GLY A 171 -10.65 2.46 -20.22
N ALA A 172 -11.90 2.82 -19.90
CA ALA A 172 -12.42 4.19 -20.05
C ALA A 172 -11.99 5.12 -18.91
N ASP A 173 -11.63 4.56 -17.76
CA ASP A 173 -11.13 5.28 -16.58
C ASP A 173 -9.65 5.66 -16.68
N ASN A 174 -8.99 5.35 -17.82
CA ASN A 174 -7.57 5.56 -18.07
C ASN A 174 -6.66 4.85 -17.05
N ASN A 175 -7.19 3.91 -16.25
CA ASN A 175 -6.39 3.20 -15.25
C ASN A 175 -5.35 2.32 -15.95
N PHE A 176 -4.12 2.29 -15.44
CA PHE A 176 -3.00 1.59 -16.05
C PHE A 176 -2.45 0.55 -15.08
N LEU A 177 -1.48 0.95 -14.26
CA LEU A 177 -0.72 0.06 -13.40
C LEU A 177 -0.88 0.47 -11.94
N LEU A 178 -1.31 -0.45 -11.07
CA LEU A 178 -1.51 -0.21 -9.63
C LEU A 178 -2.29 1.09 -9.34
N SER A 179 -3.43 1.27 -10.00
CA SER A 179 -4.28 2.48 -9.93
C SER A 179 -3.64 3.78 -10.46
N GLY A 180 -2.48 3.72 -11.11
CA GLY A 180 -1.94 4.81 -11.92
C GLY A 180 -2.72 5.00 -13.23
N THR A 181 -2.43 6.04 -14.00
CA THR A 181 -3.06 6.30 -15.31
C THR A 181 -2.03 6.48 -16.43
N PHE A 182 -2.45 6.32 -17.68
CA PHE A 182 -1.55 6.57 -18.83
C PHE A 182 -1.19 8.06 -18.94
N ALA A 183 0.08 8.33 -19.22
CA ALA A 183 0.59 9.69 -19.42
C ALA A 183 0.72 10.00 -20.91
N ASP A 184 -0.12 10.90 -21.46
CA ASP A 184 0.09 11.45 -22.80
C ASP A 184 0.92 12.74 -22.73
N LEU A 185 2.24 12.61 -22.84
CA LEU A 185 3.18 13.73 -22.71
C LEU A 185 3.17 14.69 -23.91
N ARG A 186 2.36 14.40 -24.94
CA ARG A 186 2.11 15.32 -26.07
C ARG A 186 1.10 16.41 -25.69
N ASP A 187 0.32 16.20 -24.64
CA ASP A 187 -0.53 17.22 -24.04
C ASP A 187 0.30 18.15 -23.14
N ASP A 188 0.24 19.45 -23.40
CA ASP A 188 1.02 20.46 -22.67
C ASP A 188 0.67 20.53 -21.17
N GLY A 189 -0.58 20.25 -20.81
CA GLY A 189 -1.06 20.19 -19.43
C GLY A 189 -0.49 18.99 -18.69
N VAL A 190 -0.52 17.82 -19.32
CA VAL A 190 0.10 16.59 -18.80
C VAL A 190 1.62 16.77 -18.68
N LEU A 191 2.28 17.28 -19.72
CA LEU A 191 3.73 17.53 -19.70
C LEU A 191 4.14 18.43 -18.53
N SER A 192 3.39 19.51 -18.29
CA SER A 192 3.60 20.41 -17.15
C SER A 192 3.36 19.71 -15.81
N PHE A 193 2.27 18.95 -15.70
CA PHE A 193 1.90 18.22 -14.49
C PHE A 193 2.97 17.21 -14.06
N THR A 194 3.67 16.59 -15.01
CA THR A 194 4.72 15.59 -14.71
C THR A 194 5.96 16.15 -13.99
N ARG A 195 6.06 17.47 -13.80
CA ARG A 195 7.11 18.10 -12.98
C ARG A 195 6.78 18.14 -11.49
N ASP A 196 5.51 17.99 -11.13
CA ASP A 196 5.04 17.84 -9.75
C ASP A 196 3.90 16.80 -9.65
N PRO A 197 4.16 15.53 -10.03
CA PRO A 197 3.10 14.52 -10.08
C PRO A 197 2.57 14.11 -8.70
N MET A 198 3.26 14.45 -7.60
CA MET A 198 2.85 14.17 -6.22
C MET A 198 2.28 15.39 -5.48
N PHE A 199 2.16 16.56 -6.13
CA PHE A 199 1.76 17.82 -5.48
C PHE A 199 2.61 18.18 -4.25
N ALA A 200 3.91 17.91 -4.35
CA ALA A 200 4.84 17.99 -3.25
C ALA A 200 5.76 19.22 -3.30
N ILE A 201 5.65 20.05 -4.36
CA ILE A 201 6.32 21.34 -4.39
C ILE A 201 5.51 22.32 -3.53
N GLU A 202 6.09 22.72 -2.40
CA GLU A 202 5.54 23.76 -1.53
C GLU A 202 6.03 25.15 -1.93
N ASP A 203 7.29 25.25 -2.36
CA ASP A 203 7.95 26.49 -2.76
C ASP A 203 8.82 26.27 -3.99
N SER A 204 8.38 26.81 -5.13
CA SER A 204 9.07 26.68 -6.41
C SER A 204 10.39 27.46 -6.50
N SER A 205 10.68 28.33 -5.52
CA SER A 205 11.98 29.02 -5.41
C SER A 205 13.07 28.15 -4.80
N LYS A 206 12.71 27.08 -4.09
CA LYS A 206 13.64 26.11 -3.53
C LYS A 206 14.23 25.21 -4.61
N GLY A 207 15.51 24.87 -4.44
CA GLY A 207 16.25 23.98 -5.32
C GLY A 207 15.84 22.50 -5.19
N PHE A 208 16.50 21.65 -5.98
CA PHE A 208 16.16 20.22 -6.05
C PHE A 208 16.41 19.43 -4.77
N ASP A 209 17.42 19.85 -4.00
CA ASP A 209 17.88 19.14 -2.82
C ASP A 209 17.27 19.70 -1.52
N GLU A 210 16.42 20.73 -1.66
CA GLU A 210 15.74 21.40 -0.55
C GLU A 210 14.34 20.82 -0.34
N ASP A 211 13.98 20.60 0.93
CA ASP A 211 12.69 20.03 1.29
C ASP A 211 11.52 20.95 0.90
N GLY A 212 10.48 20.36 0.29
CA GLY A 212 9.37 21.08 -0.34
C GLY A 212 9.73 21.84 -1.62
N GLY A 213 10.94 21.65 -2.16
CA GLY A 213 11.36 22.19 -3.45
C GLY A 213 11.06 21.26 -4.63
N LYS A 214 11.59 21.60 -5.82
CA LYS A 214 11.52 20.73 -7.01
C LYS A 214 12.11 19.35 -6.70
N TYR A 215 11.56 18.27 -7.21
CA TYR A 215 12.12 16.92 -6.99
C TYR A 215 12.25 16.10 -8.27
N MET A 216 11.49 16.45 -9.32
CA MET A 216 11.62 15.83 -10.64
C MET A 216 12.83 16.41 -11.37
N ARG A 217 13.98 15.72 -11.39
CA ARG A 217 15.18 16.17 -12.09
C ARG A 217 14.93 16.34 -13.61
N PRO A 218 15.76 17.13 -14.34
CA PRO A 218 15.66 17.29 -15.80
C PRO A 218 15.65 15.99 -16.62
N ASN A 219 16.26 14.93 -16.10
CA ASN A 219 16.39 13.62 -16.73
C ASN A 219 15.28 12.63 -16.32
N TYR A 220 14.29 13.06 -15.54
CA TYR A 220 13.18 12.19 -15.14
C TYR A 220 12.00 12.34 -16.10
N VAL A 221 11.43 11.21 -16.47
CA VAL A 221 10.24 11.10 -17.31
C VAL A 221 9.19 10.27 -16.57
N CYS A 222 7.99 10.83 -16.37
CA CYS A 222 6.87 10.03 -15.86
C CYS A 222 6.32 9.16 -17.00
N LEU A 223 6.41 7.84 -16.84
CA LEU A 223 5.83 6.85 -17.75
C LEU A 223 4.35 6.58 -17.45
N SER A 224 3.89 6.92 -16.24
CA SER A 224 2.49 6.94 -15.83
C SER A 224 2.22 8.16 -14.93
N LEU A 225 0.95 8.51 -14.77
CA LEU A 225 0.49 9.54 -13.83
C LEU A 225 -0.15 8.89 -12.61
N PRO A 226 -0.27 9.61 -11.47
CA PRO A 226 -1.17 9.16 -10.41
C PRO A 226 -2.59 9.06 -10.97
N GLY A 227 -3.25 7.94 -10.72
CA GLY A 227 -4.68 7.80 -10.98
C GLY A 227 -5.51 8.11 -9.74
N GLU A 228 -6.74 7.61 -9.73
CA GLU A 228 -7.62 7.76 -8.59
C GLU A 228 -7.00 7.17 -7.31
N GLY A 229 -7.18 7.87 -6.19
CA GLY A 229 -6.65 7.42 -4.89
C GLY A 229 -5.12 7.49 -4.75
N TYR A 230 -4.43 8.28 -5.56
CA TYR A 230 -2.97 8.39 -5.59
C TYR A 230 -2.28 7.08 -5.98
N GLY A 231 -2.73 6.45 -7.07
CA GLY A 231 -2.12 5.23 -7.58
C GLY A 231 -0.66 5.38 -8.03
N ALA A 232 -0.04 4.26 -8.40
CA ALA A 232 1.40 4.22 -8.64
C ALA A 232 1.84 5.10 -9.82
N ILE A 233 2.98 5.77 -9.62
CA ILE A 233 3.61 6.65 -10.61
C ILE A 233 4.91 5.98 -11.03
N MET A 234 5.05 5.66 -12.32
CA MET A 234 6.28 5.12 -12.86
C MET A 234 7.16 6.28 -13.32
N ILE A 235 8.34 6.43 -12.71
CA ILE A 235 9.30 7.48 -13.05
C ILE A 235 10.56 6.81 -13.60
N LEU A 236 10.93 7.17 -14.82
CA LEU A 236 12.15 6.74 -15.48
C LEU A 236 13.23 7.80 -15.32
N ASP A 237 14.36 7.41 -14.76
CA ASP A 237 15.61 8.15 -14.92
C ASP A 237 16.28 7.73 -16.24
N VAL A 238 16.28 8.62 -17.24
CA VAL A 238 16.84 8.31 -18.56
C VAL A 238 18.39 8.23 -18.56
N LYS A 239 19.07 8.71 -17.52
CA LYS A 239 20.53 8.63 -17.39
C LYS A 239 21.00 7.32 -16.76
N THR A 240 20.28 6.84 -15.76
CA THR A 240 20.64 5.61 -15.03
C THR A 240 19.83 4.41 -15.51
N HIS A 241 18.79 4.63 -16.31
CA HIS A 241 17.79 3.63 -16.71
C HIS A 241 17.13 2.91 -15.53
N GLN A 242 17.07 3.60 -14.39
CA GLN A 242 16.32 3.12 -13.24
C GLN A 242 14.87 3.57 -13.36
N GLU A 243 13.98 2.66 -12.99
CA GLU A 243 12.58 2.97 -12.75
C GLU A 243 12.35 3.04 -11.26
N VAL A 244 11.66 4.10 -10.87
CA VAL A 244 11.13 4.31 -9.54
C VAL A 244 9.63 4.26 -9.65
N MET A 245 9.03 3.27 -9.00
CA MET A 245 7.60 3.26 -8.78
C MET A 245 7.30 4.05 -7.51
N GLY A 246 6.70 5.22 -7.69
CA GLY A 246 6.28 6.12 -6.62
C GLY A 246 5.45 5.39 -5.56
N LEU A 247 5.56 5.88 -4.32
CA LEU A 247 4.89 5.33 -3.14
C LEU A 247 5.26 3.87 -2.80
N GLN A 248 6.41 3.38 -3.28
CA GLN A 248 6.88 2.00 -3.07
C GLN A 248 5.85 0.93 -3.49
N ALA A 249 5.05 1.23 -4.51
CA ALA A 249 3.98 0.35 -4.94
C ALA A 249 4.50 -0.93 -5.63
N ASP A 250 5.77 -0.94 -6.07
CA ASP A 250 6.38 -2.11 -6.71
C ASP A 250 6.50 -3.29 -5.72
N PRO A 251 5.78 -4.42 -5.97
CA PRO A 251 5.87 -5.58 -5.10
C PRO A 251 7.27 -6.18 -4.98
N ALA A 252 8.13 -5.99 -5.98
CA ALA A 252 9.52 -6.47 -5.95
C ALA A 252 10.38 -5.71 -4.93
N LEU A 253 9.95 -4.51 -4.51
CA LEU A 253 10.64 -3.64 -3.56
C LEU A 253 9.98 -3.66 -2.17
N LYS A 254 8.94 -4.48 -1.97
CA LYS A 254 8.23 -4.59 -0.69
C LYS A 254 9.17 -5.02 0.43
N GLY A 255 9.18 -4.25 1.52
CA GLY A 255 10.01 -4.53 2.70
C GLY A 255 11.45 -4.00 2.61
N ILE A 256 11.81 -3.35 1.50
CA ILE A 256 13.04 -2.56 1.45
C ILE A 256 12.81 -1.27 2.23
N GLY A 257 13.43 -1.18 3.41
CA GLY A 257 13.41 0.04 4.20
C GLY A 257 14.11 1.17 3.44
N LEU A 258 13.47 2.34 3.37
CA LEU A 258 14.14 3.54 2.91
C LEU A 258 15.06 4.02 4.03
N GLU A 259 16.30 4.35 3.69
CA GLU A 259 17.14 5.10 4.61
C GLU A 259 16.60 6.53 4.67
N GLU A 260 16.53 7.12 5.87
CA GLU A 260 16.24 8.56 6.00
C GLU A 260 17.42 9.32 5.40
N VAL A 261 17.25 9.80 4.17
CA VAL A 261 18.24 10.64 3.50
C VAL A 261 17.90 12.10 3.77
N PRO A 262 18.84 12.90 4.31
CA PRO A 262 18.62 14.33 4.46
C PRO A 262 18.49 15.00 3.07
N GLY A 263 17.51 15.89 2.92
CA GLY A 263 17.25 16.62 1.68
C GLY A 263 15.76 16.62 1.32
N ASN A 264 15.46 16.74 0.04
CA ASN A 264 14.09 16.69 -0.46
C ASN A 264 13.48 15.29 -0.32
N MET A 265 12.52 15.12 0.61
CA MET A 265 11.94 13.81 0.91
C MET A 265 11.19 13.17 -0.27
N PHE A 266 10.76 13.98 -1.24
CA PHE A 266 10.03 13.53 -2.43
C PHE A 266 10.95 13.24 -3.62
N SER A 267 12.27 13.42 -3.47
CA SER A 267 13.23 13.05 -4.51
C SER A 267 13.13 11.56 -4.85
N PRO A 268 12.92 11.19 -6.12
CA PRO A 268 12.98 9.79 -6.56
C PRO A 268 14.32 9.11 -6.23
N GLU A 269 15.40 9.87 -6.02
CA GLU A 269 16.72 9.35 -5.58
C GLU A 269 16.66 8.74 -4.16
N ASN A 270 15.68 9.14 -3.35
CA ASN A 270 15.48 8.63 -2.00
C ASN A 270 14.55 7.40 -1.97
N ALA A 271 13.97 7.03 -3.11
CA ALA A 271 13.11 5.86 -3.23
C ALA A 271 13.93 4.62 -3.63
N ALA A 272 13.44 3.45 -3.22
CA ALA A 272 13.96 2.20 -3.77
C ALA A 272 13.65 2.14 -5.27
N SER A 273 14.64 1.73 -6.06
CA SER A 273 14.55 1.65 -7.52
C SER A 273 15.11 0.33 -8.02
N ARG A 274 14.81 -0.01 -9.27
CA ARG A 274 15.48 -1.08 -10.02
C ARG A 274 15.64 -0.70 -11.48
N LEU A 275 16.39 -1.48 -12.25
CA LEU A 275 16.53 -1.24 -13.68
C LEU A 275 15.15 -1.29 -14.36
N ALA A 276 14.83 -0.25 -15.13
CA ALA A 276 13.55 -0.13 -15.84
C ALA A 276 13.25 -1.34 -16.73
N ARG A 277 14.29 -1.85 -17.39
CA ARG A 277 14.24 -3.11 -18.16
C ARG A 277 13.69 -4.28 -17.35
N ASP A 278 14.21 -4.48 -16.15
CA ASP A 278 13.85 -5.61 -15.30
C ASP A 278 12.44 -5.41 -14.69
N ALA A 279 12.09 -4.15 -14.38
CA ALA A 279 10.76 -3.76 -13.97
C ALA A 279 9.71 -4.07 -15.04
N LEU A 280 9.88 -3.53 -16.24
CA LEU A 280 8.91 -3.69 -17.33
C LEU A 280 8.75 -5.15 -17.75
N ARG A 281 9.83 -5.95 -17.81
CA ARG A 281 9.73 -7.39 -18.08
C ARG A 281 8.96 -8.14 -17.01
N ASP A 282 9.14 -7.77 -15.75
CA ASP A 282 8.36 -8.35 -14.66
C ASP A 282 6.88 -7.96 -14.76
N TYR A 283 6.57 -6.70 -15.09
CA TYR A 283 5.18 -6.24 -15.30
C TYR A 283 4.50 -7.00 -16.45
N ILE A 284 5.17 -7.11 -17.60
CA ILE A 284 4.71 -7.91 -18.75
C ILE A 284 4.45 -9.36 -18.35
N ARG A 285 5.38 -9.99 -17.62
CA ARG A 285 5.22 -11.36 -17.10
C ARG A 285 4.00 -11.47 -16.19
N ARG A 286 3.77 -10.52 -15.30
CA ARG A 286 2.64 -10.52 -14.35
C ARG A 286 1.30 -10.44 -15.06
N PHE A 287 1.17 -9.61 -16.08
CA PHE A 287 -0.02 -9.56 -16.92
C PHE A 287 -0.22 -10.86 -17.72
N ARG A 288 0.83 -11.37 -18.36
CA ARG A 288 0.75 -12.64 -19.11
C ARG A 288 0.33 -13.82 -18.23
N THR A 289 0.81 -13.87 -16.99
CA THR A 289 0.48 -14.93 -16.02
C THR A 289 -0.82 -14.70 -15.27
N LEU A 290 -1.53 -13.59 -15.55
CA LEU A 290 -2.73 -13.16 -14.84
C LEU A 290 -2.49 -13.03 -13.32
N GLU A 291 -1.26 -12.70 -12.91
CA GLU A 291 -0.98 -12.22 -11.56
C GLU A 291 -1.56 -10.80 -11.41
N TRP A 292 -1.39 -9.99 -12.46
CA TRP A 292 -1.99 -8.68 -12.63
C TRP A 292 -3.02 -8.72 -13.76
N ILE A 293 -4.07 -7.92 -13.58
CA ILE A 293 -5.19 -7.83 -14.50
C ILE A 293 -5.37 -6.35 -14.85
N PRO A 294 -5.65 -6.01 -16.12
CA PRO A 294 -5.82 -4.62 -16.53
C PRO A 294 -6.83 -3.84 -15.68
N GLY A 295 -6.60 -2.53 -15.55
CA GLY A 295 -7.41 -1.64 -14.72
C GLY A 295 -7.14 -1.77 -13.21
N GLY A 296 -5.90 -2.11 -12.82
CA GLY A 296 -5.50 -2.13 -11.41
C GLY A 296 -6.05 -3.30 -10.59
N ARG A 297 -6.41 -4.41 -11.22
CA ARG A 297 -6.96 -5.61 -10.56
C ARG A 297 -5.88 -6.66 -10.33
N PHE A 298 -6.07 -7.52 -9.33
CA PHE A 298 -5.06 -8.50 -8.90
C PHE A 298 -5.66 -9.87 -8.62
N ASN A 299 -4.96 -10.92 -9.02
CA ASN A 299 -5.30 -12.27 -8.61
C ASN A 299 -5.28 -12.42 -7.08
N GLY A 300 -6.26 -13.12 -6.54
CA GLY A 300 -6.49 -13.22 -5.10
C GLY A 300 -7.51 -12.23 -4.53
N THR A 301 -8.03 -11.30 -5.34
CA THR A 301 -9.21 -10.48 -5.00
C THR A 301 -10.49 -11.08 -5.60
N TRP A 302 -11.66 -10.63 -5.13
CA TRP A 302 -12.95 -11.12 -5.62
C TRP A 302 -13.11 -10.92 -7.13
N ASP A 303 -12.92 -9.68 -7.57
CA ASP A 303 -13.00 -9.27 -8.96
C ASP A 303 -11.84 -9.87 -9.76
N GLY A 304 -10.63 -9.84 -9.21
CA GLY A 304 -9.46 -10.34 -9.90
C GLY A 304 -9.51 -11.83 -10.18
N ASP A 305 -9.91 -12.66 -9.22
CA ASP A 305 -10.10 -14.10 -9.42
C ASP A 305 -11.11 -14.40 -10.55
N GLU A 306 -12.18 -13.61 -10.64
CA GLU A 306 -13.17 -13.79 -11.70
C GLU A 306 -12.59 -13.40 -13.06
N TYR A 307 -11.89 -12.27 -13.14
CA TYR A 307 -11.20 -11.89 -14.37
C TYR A 307 -10.20 -12.96 -14.81
N VAL A 308 -9.44 -13.56 -13.88
CA VAL A 308 -8.57 -14.70 -14.19
C VAL A 308 -9.36 -15.87 -14.78
N ARG A 309 -10.54 -16.19 -14.21
CA ARG A 309 -11.44 -17.24 -14.73
C ARG A 309 -11.90 -16.90 -16.14
N LEU A 310 -12.41 -15.70 -16.38
CA LEU A 310 -12.90 -15.22 -17.67
C LEU A 310 -11.80 -15.27 -18.74
N TYR A 311 -10.59 -14.79 -18.44
CA TYR A 311 -9.46 -14.87 -19.36
C TYR A 311 -9.13 -16.31 -19.75
N LYS A 312 -9.04 -17.22 -18.77
CA LYS A 312 -8.71 -18.63 -19.02
C LYS A 312 -9.79 -19.37 -19.82
N GLU A 313 -11.06 -19.16 -19.49
CA GLU A 313 -12.18 -19.76 -20.21
C GLU A 313 -12.28 -19.29 -21.66
N ASN A 314 -11.77 -18.09 -21.95
CA ASN A 314 -11.71 -17.52 -23.29
C ASN A 314 -10.34 -17.70 -23.96
N GLY A 315 -9.50 -18.61 -23.46
CA GLY A 315 -8.31 -19.09 -24.16
C GLY A 315 -7.03 -18.30 -23.94
N TRP A 316 -6.95 -17.41 -22.94
CA TRP A 316 -5.71 -16.72 -22.61
C TRP A 316 -4.63 -17.67 -22.03
N PRO A 317 -3.35 -17.53 -22.41
CA PRO A 317 -2.80 -16.59 -23.39
C PRO A 317 -2.73 -17.12 -24.84
N GLU A 318 -2.77 -18.42 -25.08
CA GLU A 318 -2.36 -18.99 -26.38
C GLU A 318 -3.42 -18.87 -27.50
N SER A 319 -4.71 -18.84 -27.16
CA SER A 319 -5.82 -18.84 -28.10
C SER A 319 -6.92 -17.88 -27.67
N PHE A 320 -6.53 -16.70 -27.20
CA PHE A 320 -7.46 -15.75 -26.60
C PHE A 320 -8.49 -15.24 -27.61
N ASN A 321 -9.77 -15.37 -27.24
CA ASN A 321 -10.89 -14.83 -27.99
C ASN A 321 -11.42 -13.59 -27.28
N SER A 322 -10.92 -12.41 -27.68
CA SER A 322 -11.29 -11.13 -27.06
C SER A 322 -12.78 -10.81 -27.17
N THR A 323 -13.44 -11.19 -28.28
CA THR A 323 -14.89 -11.01 -28.45
C THR A 323 -15.69 -11.84 -27.46
N ALA A 324 -15.36 -13.13 -27.31
CA ALA A 324 -16.05 -14.00 -26.35
C ALA A 324 -15.78 -13.59 -24.91
N PHE A 325 -14.54 -13.15 -24.62
CA PHE A 325 -14.16 -12.58 -23.33
C PHE A 325 -15.00 -11.35 -23.00
N ASN A 326 -15.13 -10.38 -23.92
CA ASN A 326 -15.88 -9.16 -23.67
C ASN A 326 -17.35 -9.44 -23.39
N ILE A 327 -17.99 -10.35 -24.13
CA ILE A 327 -19.38 -10.76 -23.88
C ILE A 327 -19.52 -11.38 -22.48
N ALA A 328 -18.62 -12.29 -22.10
CA ALA A 328 -18.66 -12.95 -20.81
C ALA A 328 -18.37 -11.98 -19.64
N ARG A 329 -17.44 -11.05 -19.85
CA ARG A 329 -17.08 -9.98 -18.90
C ARG A 329 -18.27 -9.06 -18.66
N GLU A 330 -18.92 -8.56 -19.71
CA GLU A 330 -20.07 -7.67 -19.60
C GLU A 330 -21.22 -8.33 -18.83
N GLN A 331 -21.55 -9.58 -19.17
CA GLN A 331 -22.57 -10.32 -18.42
C GLN A 331 -22.22 -10.45 -16.95
N TRP A 332 -20.96 -10.79 -16.63
CA TRP A 332 -20.54 -10.89 -15.24
C TRP A 332 -20.59 -9.53 -14.51
N GLU A 333 -20.19 -8.44 -15.16
CA GLU A 333 -20.25 -7.11 -14.56
C GLU A 333 -21.68 -6.67 -14.27
N GLU A 334 -22.62 -6.94 -15.18
CA GLU A 334 -24.05 -6.73 -14.96
C GLU A 334 -24.57 -7.54 -13.78
N ASP A 335 -24.24 -8.84 -13.72
CA ASP A 335 -24.61 -9.72 -12.61
C ASP A 335 -23.97 -9.24 -11.29
N ASN A 336 -22.74 -8.73 -11.35
CA ASN A 336 -21.99 -8.23 -10.22
C ASN A 336 -22.59 -6.93 -9.67
N MET A 337 -23.05 -6.04 -10.54
CA MET A 337 -23.82 -4.84 -10.18
C MET A 337 -25.17 -5.20 -9.58
N ALA A 338 -25.94 -6.08 -10.21
CA ALA A 338 -27.22 -6.53 -9.68
C ALA A 338 -27.09 -7.16 -8.29
N ARG A 339 -26.00 -7.91 -8.06
CA ARG A 339 -25.65 -8.43 -6.74
C ARG A 339 -25.31 -7.31 -5.75
N TRP A 340 -24.50 -6.33 -6.15
CA TRP A 340 -24.18 -5.17 -5.30
C TRP A 340 -25.44 -4.44 -4.83
N ASP A 341 -26.39 -4.23 -5.74
CA ASP A 341 -27.69 -3.63 -5.42
C ASP A 341 -28.52 -4.50 -4.47
N ALA A 342 -28.54 -5.82 -4.68
CA ALA A 342 -29.19 -6.76 -3.76
C ALA A 342 -28.55 -6.75 -2.36
N GLU A 343 -27.26 -6.43 -2.27
CA GLU A 343 -26.52 -6.31 -1.03
C GLU A 343 -26.58 -4.91 -0.39
N ALA A 344 -27.23 -3.94 -1.02
CA ALA A 344 -27.33 -2.56 -0.55
C ALA A 344 -27.66 -2.41 0.95
N PRO A 345 -28.59 -3.20 1.56
CA PRO A 345 -28.87 -3.03 2.98
C PRO A 345 -27.71 -3.50 3.89
N PHE A 346 -26.85 -4.44 3.46
CA PHE A 346 -25.62 -4.75 4.20
C PHE A 346 -24.65 -3.58 4.19
N HIS A 347 -24.50 -2.92 3.03
CA HIS A 347 -23.65 -1.75 2.88
C HIS A 347 -24.15 -0.59 3.74
N GLU A 348 -25.46 -0.37 3.80
CA GLU A 348 -26.04 0.71 4.61
C GLU A 348 -25.84 0.47 6.11
N VAL A 349 -26.03 -0.77 6.60
CA VAL A 349 -25.74 -1.12 8.00
C VAL A 349 -24.26 -0.86 8.31
N THR A 350 -23.34 -1.35 7.46
CA THR A 350 -21.89 -1.19 7.66
C THR A 350 -21.50 0.29 7.68
N LYS A 351 -22.05 1.09 6.75
CA LYS A 351 -21.82 2.54 6.66
C LYS A 351 -22.32 3.27 7.91
N LEU A 352 -23.53 2.97 8.39
CA LEU A 352 -24.10 3.62 9.56
C LEU A 352 -23.36 3.24 10.85
N ASP A 353 -23.00 1.96 11.02
CA ASP A 353 -22.14 1.51 12.12
C ASP A 353 -20.79 2.27 12.12
N TYR A 354 -20.16 2.42 10.94
CA TYR A 354 -18.93 3.22 10.78
C TYR A 354 -19.14 4.69 11.18
N TRP A 355 -20.18 5.36 10.70
CA TRP A 355 -20.44 6.77 11.03
C TRP A 355 -20.72 7.01 12.51
N ILE A 356 -21.40 6.07 13.17
CA ILE A 356 -21.59 6.11 14.63
C ILE A 356 -20.24 6.01 15.34
N GLN A 357 -19.38 5.07 14.94
CA GLN A 357 -18.05 4.93 15.52
C GLN A 357 -17.20 6.20 15.32
N VAL A 358 -17.19 6.76 14.09
CA VAL A 358 -16.50 8.02 13.80
C VAL A 358 -17.00 9.15 14.69
N ALA A 359 -18.32 9.25 14.90
CA ALA A 359 -18.89 10.27 15.78
C ALA A 359 -18.49 10.07 17.25
N LEU A 360 -18.47 8.82 17.74
CA LEU A 360 -18.04 8.49 19.10
C LEU A 360 -16.55 8.79 19.32
N ASP A 361 -15.69 8.42 18.37
CA ASP A 361 -14.25 8.70 18.43
C ASP A 361 -13.99 10.21 18.39
N ASP A 362 -14.73 10.94 17.57
CA ASP A 362 -14.64 12.40 17.49
C ASP A 362 -15.05 13.09 18.79
N ILE A 363 -16.14 12.63 19.42
CA ILE A 363 -16.55 13.07 20.76
C ILE A 363 -15.45 12.78 21.78
N GLY A 364 -14.86 11.58 21.76
CA GLY A 364 -13.78 11.17 22.64
C GLY A 364 -12.54 12.07 22.50
N ARG A 365 -12.08 12.29 21.26
CA ARG A 365 -10.94 13.18 20.96
C ARG A 365 -11.19 14.60 21.46
N LYS A 366 -12.35 15.18 21.15
CA LYS A 366 -12.68 16.56 21.54
C LYS A 366 -12.84 16.72 23.06
N ARG A 367 -13.42 15.73 23.75
CA ARG A 367 -13.48 15.72 25.22
C ARG A 367 -12.09 15.68 25.84
N LYS A 368 -11.16 14.92 25.26
CA LYS A 368 -9.75 14.94 25.67
C LYS A 368 -9.14 16.33 25.48
N MET A 369 -9.33 16.94 24.31
CA MET A 369 -8.83 18.30 24.05
C MET A 369 -9.40 19.34 25.03
N ILE A 370 -10.68 19.23 25.41
CA ILE A 370 -11.28 20.08 26.45
C ILE A 370 -10.56 19.87 27.80
N ALA A 371 -10.31 18.63 28.19
CA ALA A 371 -9.58 18.32 29.42
C ALA A 371 -8.12 18.84 29.38
N ASP A 372 -7.48 18.76 28.21
CA ASP A 372 -6.13 19.26 28.00
C ASP A 372 -6.10 20.79 28.16
N VAL A 373 -7.07 21.50 27.58
CA VAL A 373 -7.29 22.94 27.77
C VAL A 373 -7.49 23.27 29.26
N ASP A 374 -8.31 22.50 29.97
CA ASP A 374 -8.59 22.68 31.40
C ASP A 374 -7.34 22.45 32.27
N SER A 375 -6.46 21.54 31.85
CA SER A 375 -5.17 21.28 32.51
C SER A 375 -4.09 22.33 32.21
N GLY A 376 -4.40 23.31 31.36
CA GLY A 376 -3.50 24.40 31.00
C GLY A 376 -2.54 24.09 29.87
N MET A 377 -2.75 23.00 29.10
CA MET A 377 -1.97 22.72 27.91
C MET A 377 -2.10 23.83 26.85
N GLU A 378 -1.11 23.90 25.98
CA GLU A 378 -1.06 24.85 24.88
C GLU A 378 -2.19 24.59 23.87
N ILE A 379 -2.81 25.67 23.40
CA ILE A 379 -3.87 25.62 22.38
C ILE A 379 -3.24 25.79 20.98
N PRO A 380 -3.92 25.38 19.90
CA PRO A 380 -3.41 25.58 18.54
C PRO A 380 -3.03 27.05 18.27
N GLU A 381 -1.92 27.29 17.57
CA GLU A 381 -1.37 28.65 17.34
C GLU A 381 -2.37 29.61 16.66
N ASN A 382 -3.31 29.07 15.89
CA ASN A 382 -4.37 29.84 15.24
C ASN A 382 -5.53 30.23 16.19
N LYS A 383 -5.48 29.84 17.47
CA LYS A 383 -6.45 30.19 18.50
C LYS A 383 -5.80 31.10 19.54
N THR A 384 -6.40 32.26 19.79
CA THR A 384 -5.86 33.29 20.69
C THR A 384 -6.57 33.36 22.04
N ASP A 385 -7.75 32.74 22.15
CA ASP A 385 -8.58 32.72 23.37
C ASP A 385 -8.91 31.27 23.75
N ARG A 386 -8.41 30.86 24.91
CA ARG A 386 -8.54 29.51 25.45
C ARG A 386 -10.00 29.17 25.79
N GLU A 387 -10.74 30.12 26.37
CA GLU A 387 -12.14 29.89 26.75
C GLU A 387 -13.04 29.84 25.51
N ALA A 388 -12.78 30.69 24.52
CA ALA A 388 -13.49 30.63 23.24
C ALA A 388 -13.25 29.30 22.53
N TYR A 389 -12.00 28.82 22.49
CA TYR A 389 -11.66 27.53 21.89
C TYR A 389 -12.30 26.35 22.63
N LYS A 390 -12.32 26.38 23.96
CA LYS A 390 -13.01 25.38 24.77
C LYS A 390 -14.52 25.36 24.47
N ALA A 391 -15.16 26.53 24.37
CA ALA A 391 -16.58 26.65 24.06
C ALA A 391 -16.90 26.11 22.65
N GLU A 392 -16.02 26.35 21.67
CA GLU A 392 -16.10 25.77 20.32
C GLU A 392 -16.08 24.24 20.37
N LEU A 393 -15.09 23.64 21.05
CA LEU A 393 -15.00 22.19 21.21
C LEU A 393 -16.25 21.60 21.92
N GLN A 394 -16.76 22.29 22.95
CA GLN A 394 -17.96 21.87 23.67
C GLN A 394 -19.20 21.88 22.77
N GLU A 395 -19.36 22.92 21.95
CA GLU A 395 -20.46 23.02 21.00
C GLU A 395 -20.36 21.95 19.90
N GLU A 396 -19.16 21.63 19.41
CA GLU A 396 -18.95 20.54 18.47
C GLU A 396 -19.27 19.17 19.08
N VAL A 397 -18.83 18.91 20.32
CA VAL A 397 -19.20 17.70 21.07
C VAL A 397 -20.71 17.60 21.21
N LYS A 398 -21.37 18.69 21.58
CA LYS A 398 -22.83 18.75 21.74
C LYS A 398 -23.54 18.43 20.41
N LYS A 399 -23.16 19.08 19.31
CA LYS A 399 -23.71 18.80 17.97
C LYS A 399 -23.56 17.33 17.56
N ARG A 400 -22.40 16.73 17.84
CA ARG A 400 -22.15 15.31 17.56
C ARG A 400 -23.05 14.41 18.40
N ILE A 401 -23.17 14.67 19.70
CA ILE A 401 -24.07 13.93 20.60
C ILE A 401 -25.53 14.03 20.12
N GLU A 402 -25.98 15.22 19.73
CA GLU A 402 -27.34 15.45 19.22
C GLU A 402 -27.62 14.72 17.90
N SER A 403 -26.59 14.43 17.09
CA SER A 403 -26.73 13.67 15.84
C SER A 403 -26.80 12.15 16.03
N LEU A 404 -26.25 11.61 17.13
CA LEU A 404 -26.18 10.16 17.37
C LEU A 404 -27.56 9.47 17.39
N PRO A 405 -28.62 10.01 18.03
CA PRO A 405 -29.94 9.36 18.03
C PRO A 405 -30.50 9.16 16.62
N LYS A 406 -30.25 10.11 15.70
CA LYS A 406 -30.68 10.00 14.31
C LYS A 406 -29.95 8.86 13.61
N LEU A 407 -28.62 8.78 13.74
CA LEU A 407 -27.82 7.71 13.15
C LEU A 407 -28.22 6.33 13.70
N HIS A 408 -28.46 6.23 15.02
CA HIS A 408 -28.96 4.99 15.63
C HIS A 408 -30.34 4.60 15.11
N ALA A 409 -31.26 5.55 14.96
CA ALA A 409 -32.58 5.26 14.40
C ALA A 409 -32.49 4.76 12.94
N GLU A 410 -31.65 5.40 12.12
CA GLU A 410 -31.40 4.97 10.73
C GLU A 410 -30.76 3.58 10.70
N LEU A 411 -29.82 3.28 11.60
CA LEU A 411 -29.18 1.97 11.71
C LEU A 411 -30.18 0.87 12.06
N GLU A 412 -31.08 1.11 13.01
CA GLU A 412 -32.10 0.13 13.39
C GLU A 412 -33.08 -0.12 12.23
N VAL A 413 -33.46 0.92 11.48
CA VAL A 413 -34.26 0.75 10.25
C VAL A 413 -33.51 -0.10 9.23
N ALA A 414 -32.22 0.17 8.99
CA ALA A 414 -31.40 -0.62 8.06
C ALA A 414 -31.27 -2.08 8.52
N ARG A 415 -31.14 -2.34 9.82
CA ARG A 415 -31.11 -3.69 10.41
C ARG A 415 -32.43 -4.43 10.26
N GLU A 416 -33.57 -3.76 10.36
CA GLU A 416 -34.86 -4.40 10.08
C GLU A 416 -35.01 -4.76 8.60
N VAL A 417 -34.61 -3.87 7.68
CA VAL A 417 -34.57 -4.18 6.24
C VAL A 417 -33.68 -5.39 5.96
N LEU A 418 -32.51 -5.45 6.60
CA LEU A 418 -31.55 -6.54 6.46
C LEU A 418 -32.15 -7.92 6.83
N LYS A 419 -33.10 -7.99 7.77
CA LYS A 419 -33.78 -9.26 8.13
C LYS A 419 -34.67 -9.81 7.02
N SER A 420 -35.07 -8.96 6.08
CA SER A 420 -35.97 -9.32 4.97
C SER A 420 -35.22 -9.69 3.68
N ILE A 421 -33.89 -9.61 3.66
CA ILE A 421 -33.08 -10.00 2.50
C ILE A 421 -33.21 -11.51 2.25
N ASP A 422 -33.19 -11.88 0.96
CA ASP A 422 -33.12 -13.26 0.50
C ASP A 422 -31.96 -14.03 1.19
N PRO A 423 -32.25 -15.17 1.85
CA PRO A 423 -31.22 -16.00 2.49
C PRO A 423 -30.06 -16.41 1.58
N GLU A 424 -30.28 -16.57 0.27
CA GLU A 424 -29.21 -16.96 -0.66
C GLU A 424 -28.24 -15.80 -0.94
N VAL A 425 -28.73 -14.55 -0.99
CA VAL A 425 -27.86 -13.35 -1.06
C VAL A 425 -26.96 -13.28 0.17
N LYS A 426 -27.54 -13.50 1.35
CA LYS A 426 -26.80 -13.53 2.62
C LYS A 426 -25.71 -14.61 2.61
N LYS A 427 -26.08 -15.84 2.23
CA LYS A 427 -25.14 -16.97 2.16
C LYS A 427 -24.00 -16.70 1.17
N THR A 428 -24.31 -16.22 -0.04
CA THR A 428 -23.32 -15.90 -1.07
C THR A 428 -22.34 -14.83 -0.59
N ARG A 429 -22.86 -13.78 0.07
CA ARG A 429 -22.03 -12.73 0.68
C ARG A 429 -21.12 -13.29 1.78
N GLU A 430 -21.63 -14.12 2.68
CA GLU A 430 -20.86 -14.74 3.76
C GLU A 430 -19.74 -15.64 3.22
N GLU A 431 -20.02 -16.43 2.17
CA GLU A 431 -19.02 -17.26 1.50
C GLU A 431 -17.92 -16.42 0.87
N ARG A 432 -18.28 -15.29 0.24
CA ARG A 432 -17.33 -14.33 -0.32
C ARG A 432 -16.46 -13.70 0.76
N ILE A 433 -17.05 -13.20 1.84
CA ILE A 433 -16.30 -12.61 2.96
C ILE A 433 -15.34 -13.62 3.58
N ARG A 434 -15.79 -14.87 3.71
CA ARG A 434 -14.93 -15.95 4.21
C ARG A 434 -13.73 -16.22 3.30
N LYS A 435 -13.91 -16.11 1.98
CA LYS A 435 -12.83 -16.36 1.00
C LYS A 435 -11.87 -15.17 0.88
N TYR A 436 -12.38 -13.95 0.85
CA TYR A 436 -11.61 -12.75 0.46
C TYR A 436 -11.38 -11.74 1.59
N GLY A 437 -12.08 -11.87 2.72
CA GLY A 437 -12.13 -10.83 3.75
C GLY A 437 -13.37 -9.93 3.61
N ALA A 438 -13.57 -9.07 4.62
CA ALA A 438 -14.71 -8.17 4.72
C ALA A 438 -14.51 -6.88 3.93
#